data_AF-A0A966T3I6-F1
#
_entry.id   AF-A0A966T3I6-F1
#
_cell.length_a   1.000
_cell.length_b   1.000
_cell.length_c   1.000
_cell.angle_alpha   90.00
_cell.angle_beta   90.00
_cell.angle_gamma   90.00
#
_symmetry.space_group_name_H-M   'P 1'
#
loop_
_entity.id
_entity.type
_entity.pdbx_description
1 polymer ?
#
loop_
_entity_poly.entity_id
_entity_poly.type
_entity_poly.pdbx_seq_one_letter_code
_entity_poly.pdbx_strand_id
1 'polypeptide(L)'
;MIALLLALLLALGVGGAPAAAATADTTGSRCTPISETQAAALFERWNGALQSGDPDQVVALYSPDALLLPTLSAEPRQSPAAIRAYFEQFLSHAPRGRIDSRVLQLGCNEVVDAGTYSFWLDGDHWVAARYTFVYVFTDGAWRIVHHHSSLAPNPQAA
;
A
#
# COMPACT_ATOMS: atom_id res chain seq x y z
N MET A 1 6.18 32.92 -84.67
CA MET A 1 6.13 31.76 -83.76
C MET A 1 5.94 32.31 -82.34
N ILE A 2 4.70 32.25 -81.82
CA ILE A 2 4.28 31.39 -80.67
C ILE A 2 4.84 31.96 -79.35
N ALA A 3 4.15 32.26 -78.25
CA ALA A 3 2.79 32.02 -77.73
C ALA A 3 2.61 33.02 -76.54
N LEU A 4 1.46 33.70 -76.40
CA LEU A 4 0.35 33.38 -75.48
C LEU A 4 0.59 33.62 -73.97
N LEU A 5 -0.20 34.59 -73.44
CA LEU A 5 -1.10 34.47 -72.26
C LEU A 5 -0.51 34.16 -70.87
N LEU A 6 -0.75 35.04 -69.88
CA LEU A 6 -1.74 34.84 -68.80
C LEU A 6 -1.65 35.92 -67.70
N ALA A 7 -2.81 36.17 -67.12
CA ALA A 7 -3.13 37.21 -66.17
C ALA A 7 -2.91 36.79 -64.69
N LEU A 8 -2.98 37.80 -63.82
CA LEU A 8 -3.90 37.86 -62.67
C LEU A 8 -3.33 37.72 -61.24
N LEU A 9 -3.82 38.66 -60.40
CA LEU A 9 -4.05 38.67 -58.94
C LEU A 9 -2.92 38.95 -57.95
N LEU A 10 -3.04 40.15 -57.35
CA LEU A 10 -2.69 40.45 -55.96
C LEU A 10 -3.41 39.49 -55.00
N ALA A 11 -2.68 38.96 -54.02
CA ALA A 11 -3.23 38.63 -52.72
C ALA A 11 -2.16 38.86 -51.65
N LEU A 12 -2.37 39.87 -50.79
CA LEU A 12 -1.62 40.05 -49.56
C LEU A 12 -1.93 38.88 -48.63
N GLY A 13 -0.96 37.99 -48.42
CA GLY A 13 -1.05 36.96 -47.39
C GLY A 13 -0.92 37.59 -46.00
N VAL A 14 -2.03 37.66 -45.26
CA VAL A 14 -2.00 37.95 -43.83
C VAL A 14 -1.42 36.73 -43.13
N GLY A 15 -0.19 36.86 -42.62
CA GLY A 15 0.47 35.83 -41.81
C GLY A 15 -0.27 35.64 -40.49
N GLY A 16 -1.11 34.61 -40.41
CA GLY A 16 -1.60 34.10 -39.14
C GLY A 16 -0.45 33.39 -38.42
N ALA A 17 0.02 33.96 -37.31
CA ALA A 17 0.93 33.26 -36.41
C ALA A 17 0.24 31.97 -35.92
N PRO A 18 0.94 30.83 -35.86
CA PRO A 18 0.37 29.65 -35.23
C PRO A 18 0.23 29.98 -33.75
N ALA A 19 -1.01 29.95 -33.24
CA ALA A 19 -1.24 29.89 -31.81
C ALA A 19 -0.54 28.62 -31.32
N ALA A 20 0.57 28.79 -30.62
CA ALA A 20 1.22 27.70 -29.90
C ALA A 20 0.17 27.14 -28.96
N ALA A 21 -0.35 25.96 -29.29
CA ALA A 21 -1.19 25.19 -28.39
C ALA A 21 -0.35 24.97 -27.13
N ALA A 22 -0.74 25.64 -26.05
CA ALA A 22 -0.18 25.39 -24.74
C ALA A 22 -0.43 23.92 -24.43
N THR A 23 0.63 23.10 -24.51
CA THR A 23 0.62 21.75 -23.99
C THR A 23 0.44 21.89 -22.49
N ALA A 24 -0.76 21.59 -22.00
CA ALA A 24 -1.00 21.41 -20.57
C ALA A 24 -0.02 20.35 -20.08
N ASP A 25 0.90 20.77 -19.23
CA ASP A 25 1.83 19.88 -18.53
C ASP A 25 0.99 19.00 -17.60
N THR A 26 0.68 17.79 -18.04
CA THR A 26 0.07 16.76 -17.19
C THR A 26 1.16 16.12 -16.35
N THR A 27 1.82 16.90 -15.50
CA THR A 27 2.65 16.40 -14.39
C THR A 27 1.75 16.00 -13.21
N GLY A 28 0.65 15.28 -13.50
CA GLY A 28 -0.14 14.61 -12.49
C GLY A 28 0.58 13.33 -12.12
N SER A 29 1.10 13.24 -10.90
CA SER A 29 1.63 11.98 -10.34
C SER A 29 0.57 10.88 -10.56
N ARG A 30 0.89 9.90 -11.41
CA ARG A 30 -0.02 8.77 -11.65
C ARG A 30 0.11 7.82 -10.47
N CYS A 31 -0.98 7.70 -9.72
CA CYS A 31 -1.10 6.69 -8.67
C CYS A 31 -1.07 5.29 -9.29
N THR A 32 -0.51 4.33 -8.57
CA THR A 32 -0.59 2.90 -8.88
C THR A 32 -2.00 2.40 -8.50
N PRO A 33 -2.80 1.93 -9.46
CA PRO A 33 -4.12 1.37 -9.16
C PRO A 33 -4.02 0.08 -8.35
N ILE A 34 -4.97 -0.14 -7.45
CA ILE A 34 -5.14 -1.39 -6.71
C ILE A 34 -6.63 -1.68 -6.54
N SER A 35 -7.05 -2.93 -6.75
CA SER A 35 -8.42 -3.39 -6.47
C SER A 35 -8.56 -3.87 -5.02
N GLU A 36 -9.79 -3.98 -4.52
CA GLU A 36 -10.06 -4.56 -3.19
C GLU A 36 -9.49 -5.98 -3.03
N THR A 37 -9.59 -6.81 -4.07
CA THR A 37 -9.02 -8.17 -4.07
C THR A 37 -7.49 -8.13 -3.93
N GLN A 38 -6.81 -7.22 -4.63
CA GLN A 38 -5.37 -7.07 -4.54
C GLN A 38 -4.95 -6.51 -3.17
N ALA A 39 -5.70 -5.55 -2.62
CA ALA A 39 -5.48 -5.01 -1.28
C ALA A 39 -5.64 -6.10 -0.21
N ALA A 40 -6.70 -6.90 -0.29
CA ALA A 40 -6.93 -8.05 0.58
C ALA A 40 -5.79 -9.08 0.54
N ALA A 41 -5.19 -9.29 -0.62
CA ALA A 41 -4.06 -10.21 -0.80
C ALA A 41 -2.76 -9.72 -0.12
N LEU A 42 -2.64 -8.44 0.25
CA LEU A 42 -1.49 -7.93 1.01
C LEU A 42 -1.42 -8.56 2.40
N PHE A 43 -2.57 -8.76 3.05
CA PHE A 43 -2.65 -9.51 4.31
C PHE A 43 -2.23 -10.97 4.11
N GLU A 44 -2.71 -11.64 3.06
CA GLU A 44 -2.37 -13.05 2.81
C GLU A 44 -0.86 -13.22 2.58
N ARG A 45 -0.22 -12.28 1.89
CA ARG A 45 1.24 -12.24 1.74
C ARG A 45 1.95 -12.10 3.08
N TRP A 46 1.46 -11.20 3.95
CA TRP A 46 2.01 -11.02 5.31
C TRP A 46 1.81 -12.25 6.19
N ASN A 47 0.63 -12.85 6.16
CA ASN A 47 0.29 -14.06 6.88
C ASN A 47 1.07 -15.29 6.37
N GLY A 48 1.38 -15.32 5.06
CA GLY A 48 2.29 -16.31 4.47
C GLY A 48 3.72 -16.14 4.97
N ALA A 49 4.22 -14.91 5.09
CA ALA A 49 5.53 -14.63 5.69
C ALA A 49 5.59 -15.07 7.15
N LEU A 50 4.52 -14.88 7.94
CA LEU A 50 4.45 -15.45 9.29
C LEU A 50 4.61 -16.98 9.30
N GLN A 51 3.90 -17.65 8.41
CA GLN A 51 3.91 -19.11 8.31
C GLN A 51 5.25 -19.69 7.82
N SER A 52 6.13 -18.87 7.25
CA SER A 52 7.50 -19.28 6.93
C SER A 52 8.37 -19.53 8.16
N GLY A 53 8.01 -18.94 9.32
CA GLY A 53 8.83 -18.94 10.54
C GLY A 53 10.08 -18.06 10.46
N ASP A 54 10.27 -17.32 9.36
CA ASP A 54 11.44 -16.47 9.12
C ASP A 54 11.11 -14.99 9.40
N PRO A 55 11.66 -14.37 10.47
CA PRO A 55 11.39 -12.97 10.78
C PRO A 55 11.88 -12.01 9.70
N ASP A 56 12.90 -12.37 8.92
CA ASP A 56 13.43 -11.51 7.87
C ASP A 56 12.46 -11.40 6.69
N GLN A 57 11.72 -12.48 6.39
CA GLN A 57 10.64 -12.44 5.40
C GLN A 57 9.48 -11.54 5.84
N VAL A 58 9.17 -11.50 7.13
CA VAL A 58 8.13 -10.60 7.66
C VAL A 58 8.58 -9.15 7.57
N VAL A 59 9.81 -8.86 8.02
CA VAL A 59 10.38 -7.50 8.03
C VAL A 59 10.52 -6.93 6.63
N ALA A 60 10.80 -7.75 5.61
CA ALA A 60 10.88 -7.33 4.21
C ALA A 60 9.57 -6.72 3.67
N LEU A 61 8.43 -6.95 4.34
CA LEU A 61 7.14 -6.37 3.98
C LEU A 61 6.89 -4.98 4.56
N TYR A 62 7.73 -4.54 5.51
CA TYR A 62 7.64 -3.23 6.16
C TYR A 62 8.53 -2.22 5.45
N SER A 63 8.13 -0.95 5.45
CA SER A 63 9.03 0.13 5.03
C SER A 63 10.14 0.34 6.08
N PRO A 64 11.30 0.90 5.68
CA PRO A 64 12.40 1.18 6.61
C PRO A 64 12.02 2.10 7.79
N ASP A 65 11.00 2.94 7.59
CA ASP A 65 10.45 3.92 8.53
C ASP A 65 9.12 3.47 9.16
N ALA A 66 8.76 2.19 9.04
CA ALA A 66 7.46 1.70 9.51
C ALA A 66 7.31 1.77 11.04
N LEU A 67 6.09 2.06 11.48
CA LEU A 67 5.67 1.97 12.89
C LEU A 67 4.82 0.72 13.12
N LEU A 68 5.27 -0.14 14.04
CA LEU A 68 4.49 -1.25 14.57
C LEU A 68 4.11 -0.99 16.03
N LEU A 69 2.81 -1.02 16.30
CA LEU A 69 2.20 -1.04 17.63
C LEU A 69 1.66 -2.46 17.86
N PRO A 70 2.44 -3.35 18.49
CA PRO A 70 2.13 -4.78 18.54
C PRO A 70 1.17 -5.16 19.68
N THR A 71 0.62 -6.36 19.58
CA THR A 71 -0.36 -6.91 20.54
C THR A 71 0.23 -7.24 21.92
N LEU A 72 1.46 -7.79 21.94
CA LEU A 72 2.06 -8.42 23.13
C LEU A 72 3.12 -7.54 23.81
N SER A 73 3.24 -6.26 23.42
CA SER A 73 4.30 -5.38 23.90
C SER A 73 3.80 -3.93 23.98
N ALA A 74 4.07 -3.27 25.12
CA ALA A 74 3.79 -1.84 25.28
C ALA A 74 4.78 -0.95 24.49
N GLU A 75 5.92 -1.49 24.08
CA GLU A 75 6.95 -0.76 23.33
C GLU A 75 6.62 -0.70 21.83
N PRO A 76 6.50 0.52 21.24
CA PRO A 76 6.43 0.71 19.79
C PRO A 76 7.71 0.27 19.08
N ARG A 77 7.59 -0.35 17.90
CA ARG A 77 8.75 -0.69 17.06
C ARG A 77 8.83 0.29 15.89
N GLN A 78 9.92 1.05 15.83
CA GLN A 78 10.12 2.16 14.87
C GLN A 78 11.37 1.97 14.00
N SER A 79 11.89 0.75 13.93
CA SER A 79 13.02 0.39 13.08
C SER A 79 12.91 -1.05 12.61
N PRO A 80 13.55 -1.42 11.48
CA PRO A 80 13.55 -2.79 11.00
C PRO A 80 14.08 -3.78 12.04
N ALA A 81 15.13 -3.41 12.78
CA ALA A 81 15.69 -4.24 13.85
C ALA A 81 14.70 -4.47 15.00
N ALA A 82 13.97 -3.43 15.41
CA ALA A 82 12.97 -3.54 16.47
C ALA A 82 11.74 -4.36 16.03
N ILE A 83 11.31 -4.22 14.77
CA ILE A 83 10.23 -5.02 14.18
C ILE A 83 10.66 -6.49 14.09
N ARG A 84 11.89 -6.74 13.64
CA ARG A 84 12.48 -8.09 13.58
C ARG A 84 12.48 -8.77 14.94
N ALA A 85 12.98 -8.10 15.97
CA ALA A 85 13.02 -8.63 17.34
C ALA A 85 11.63 -8.99 17.88
N TYR A 86 10.61 -8.19 17.57
CA TYR A 86 9.23 -8.56 17.90
C TYR A 86 8.78 -9.84 17.19
N PHE A 87 9.06 -9.95 15.89
CA PHE A 87 8.66 -11.14 15.12
C PHE A 87 9.47 -12.38 15.47
N GLU A 88 10.71 -12.29 15.91
CA GLU A 88 11.44 -13.44 16.47
C GLU A 88 10.66 -14.08 17.63
N GLN A 89 10.11 -13.27 18.53
CA GLN A 89 9.27 -13.75 19.62
C GLN A 89 7.90 -14.21 19.12
N PHE A 90 7.22 -13.42 18.29
CA PHE A 90 5.86 -13.76 17.85
C PHE A 90 5.83 -15.05 17.02
N LEU A 91 6.86 -15.30 16.21
CA LEU A 91 6.96 -16.49 15.36
C LEU A 91 7.24 -17.78 16.14
N SER A 92 7.78 -17.71 17.37
CA SER A 92 7.94 -18.90 18.20
C SER A 92 6.61 -19.57 18.57
N HIS A 93 5.50 -18.84 18.43
CA HIS A 93 4.13 -19.33 18.63
C HIS A 93 3.50 -19.99 17.39
N ALA A 94 4.26 -20.13 16.29
CA ALA A 94 3.77 -20.63 15.00
C ALA A 94 2.43 -20.00 14.55
N PRO A 95 2.33 -18.66 14.51
CA PRO A 95 1.06 -17.96 14.35
C PRO A 95 0.44 -18.20 12.98
N ARG A 96 -0.87 -18.42 12.95
CA ARG A 96 -1.68 -18.41 11.71
C ARG A 96 -2.85 -17.46 11.86
N GLY A 97 -2.84 -16.37 11.10
CA GLY A 97 -3.89 -15.36 11.11
C GLY A 97 -5.05 -15.71 10.18
N ARG A 98 -6.24 -15.23 10.52
CA ARG A 98 -7.37 -15.12 9.59
C ARG A 98 -8.11 -13.80 9.82
N ILE A 99 -8.64 -13.20 8.77
CA ILE A 99 -9.50 -12.02 8.88
C ILE A 99 -10.90 -12.45 9.28
N ASP A 100 -11.45 -11.84 10.33
CA ASP A 100 -12.83 -12.05 10.76
C ASP A 100 -13.76 -10.93 10.26
N SER A 101 -13.24 -9.69 10.17
CA SER A 101 -13.92 -8.56 9.52
C SER A 101 -12.91 -7.61 8.88
N ARG A 102 -13.33 -6.90 7.82
CA ARG A 102 -12.47 -6.01 7.04
C ARG A 102 -13.24 -4.81 6.52
N VAL A 103 -12.57 -3.66 6.56
CA VAL A 103 -12.92 -2.42 5.88
C VAL A 103 -11.67 -1.96 5.11
N LEU A 104 -11.83 -1.74 3.81
CA LEU A 104 -10.76 -1.25 2.94
C LEU A 104 -11.02 0.21 2.60
N GLN A 105 -9.96 1.03 2.66
CA GLN A 105 -9.96 2.39 2.12
C GLN A 105 -8.81 2.48 1.12
N LEU A 106 -9.13 2.74 -0.14
CA LEU A 106 -8.16 2.78 -1.24
C LEU A 106 -7.89 4.23 -1.63
N GLY A 107 -6.62 4.65 -1.54
CA GLY A 107 -6.14 5.97 -1.88
C GLY A 107 -5.13 5.95 -3.03
N CYS A 108 -4.53 7.12 -3.31
CA CYS A 108 -3.45 7.24 -4.28
C CYS A 108 -2.16 6.66 -3.69
N ASN A 109 -1.66 5.53 -4.23
CA ASN A 109 -0.47 4.82 -3.68
C ASN A 109 -0.60 4.45 -2.20
N GLU A 110 -1.82 4.38 -1.67
CA GLU A 110 -2.09 4.13 -0.25
C GLU A 110 -3.28 3.19 -0.08
N VAL A 111 -3.19 2.28 0.89
CA VAL A 111 -4.28 1.40 1.30
C VAL A 111 -4.35 1.35 2.82
N VAL A 112 -5.55 1.54 3.36
CA VAL A 112 -5.86 1.18 4.76
C VAL A 112 -6.69 -0.09 4.75
N ASP A 113 -6.19 -1.15 5.40
CA ASP A 113 -6.91 -2.39 5.68
C ASP A 113 -7.08 -2.52 7.19
N ALA A 114 -8.32 -2.42 7.68
CA ALA A 114 -8.61 -2.42 9.10
C ALA A 114 -9.82 -3.28 9.44
N GLY A 115 -9.83 -3.82 10.66
CA GLY A 115 -10.93 -4.65 11.12
C GLY A 115 -10.54 -5.53 12.29
N THR A 116 -11.03 -6.75 12.30
CA THR A 116 -10.72 -7.77 13.31
C THR A 116 -10.15 -9.02 12.66
N TYR A 117 -9.21 -9.64 13.37
CA TYR A 117 -8.62 -10.90 12.98
C TYR A 117 -8.43 -11.81 14.19
N SER A 118 -8.16 -13.08 13.92
CA SER A 118 -7.84 -14.05 14.95
C SER A 118 -6.55 -14.77 14.58
N PHE A 119 -5.69 -15.00 15.57
CA PHE A 119 -4.49 -15.83 15.42
C PHE A 119 -4.67 -17.15 16.11
N TRP A 120 -4.38 -18.24 15.40
CA TRP A 120 -4.11 -19.53 16.01
C TRP A 120 -2.67 -19.53 16.51
N LEU A 121 -2.48 -19.76 17.80
CA LEU A 121 -1.16 -19.75 18.46
C LEU A 121 -0.89 -21.10 19.12
N ASP A 122 0.38 -21.48 19.16
CA ASP A 122 0.92 -22.63 19.89
C ASP A 122 0.27 -23.98 19.56
N GLY A 123 -0.43 -24.08 18.42
CA GLY A 123 -1.16 -25.29 18.06
C GLY A 123 -2.45 -25.51 18.86
N ASP A 124 -2.93 -24.53 19.62
CA ASP A 124 -3.91 -24.75 20.70
C ASP A 124 -5.19 -23.89 20.60
N HIS A 125 -5.07 -22.57 20.53
CA HIS A 125 -6.23 -21.69 20.68
C HIS A 125 -6.23 -20.48 19.73
N TRP A 126 -7.42 -19.93 19.50
CA TRP A 126 -7.62 -18.68 18.75
C TRP A 126 -7.62 -17.47 19.68
N VAL A 127 -6.80 -16.46 19.37
CA VAL A 127 -6.77 -15.17 20.05
C VAL A 127 -7.32 -14.09 19.13
N ALA A 128 -8.43 -13.48 19.52
CA ALA A 128 -9.07 -12.39 18.77
C ALA A 128 -8.39 -11.04 19.03
N ALA A 129 -8.22 -10.26 17.96
CA ALA A 129 -7.60 -8.96 18.00
C ALA A 129 -8.19 -8.02 16.93
N ARG A 130 -7.94 -6.73 17.10
CA ARG A 130 -8.23 -5.67 16.14
C ARG A 130 -6.94 -5.30 15.43
N TYR A 131 -7.05 -4.88 14.18
CA TYR A 131 -5.89 -4.49 13.39
C TYR A 131 -6.13 -3.25 12.53
N THR A 132 -5.02 -2.60 12.17
CA THR A 132 -4.94 -1.63 11.09
C THR A 132 -3.59 -1.80 10.41
N PHE A 133 -3.60 -2.13 9.12
CA PHE A 133 -2.46 -2.01 8.24
C PHE A 133 -2.64 -0.77 7.37
N VAL A 134 -1.61 0.05 7.29
CA VAL A 134 -1.47 1.10 6.27
C VAL A 134 -0.35 0.69 5.34
N TYR A 135 -0.66 0.58 4.06
CA TYR A 135 0.29 0.24 3.01
C TYR A 135 0.53 1.45 2.12
N VAL A 136 1.79 1.66 1.73
CA VAL A 136 2.16 2.65 0.71
C VAL A 136 2.88 1.94 -0.44
N PHE A 137 2.55 2.33 -1.66
CA PHE A 137 3.28 1.89 -2.84
C PHE A 137 4.53 2.74 -3.02
N THR A 138 5.70 2.14 -2.80
CA THR A 138 7.01 2.78 -2.93
C THR A 138 8.03 1.81 -3.52
N ASP A 139 8.98 2.31 -4.30
CA ASP A 139 10.02 1.49 -4.96
C ASP A 139 9.47 0.28 -5.74
N GLY A 140 8.28 0.41 -6.33
CA GLY A 140 7.64 -0.66 -7.10
C GLY A 140 6.94 -1.74 -6.27
N ALA A 141 6.81 -1.55 -4.94
CA ALA A 141 6.17 -2.52 -4.05
C ALA A 141 5.23 -1.87 -3.04
N TRP A 142 4.16 -2.58 -2.67
CA TRP A 142 3.31 -2.22 -1.53
C TRP A 142 3.98 -2.65 -0.22
N ARG A 143 4.37 -1.68 0.61
CA ARG A 143 4.99 -1.93 1.93
C ARG A 143 4.12 -1.41 3.07
N ILE A 144 4.19 -2.07 4.21
CA ILE A 144 3.52 -1.66 5.45
C ILE A 144 4.29 -0.47 6.03
N VAL A 145 3.63 0.69 6.14
CA VAL A 145 4.18 1.88 6.81
C VAL A 145 3.67 2.03 8.24
N HIS A 146 2.49 1.47 8.52
CA HIS A 146 1.93 1.43 9.87
C HIS A 146 1.18 0.11 10.10
N HIS A 147 1.44 -0.54 11.23
CA HIS A 147 0.68 -1.69 11.69
C HIS A 147 0.32 -1.48 13.16
N HIS A 148 -0.97 -1.38 13.46
CA HIS A 148 -1.47 -1.45 14.82
C HIS A 148 -2.21 -2.76 15.03
N SER A 149 -1.88 -3.46 16.11
CA SER A 149 -2.60 -4.64 16.58
C SER A 149 -2.87 -4.55 18.07
N SER A 150 -4.11 -4.81 18.47
CA SER A 150 -4.52 -4.80 19.87
C SER A 150 -5.44 -5.98 20.15
N LEU A 151 -5.32 -6.61 21.32
CA LEU A 151 -6.28 -7.63 21.76
C LEU A 151 -7.71 -7.09 21.67
N ALA A 152 -8.66 -7.99 21.41
CA ALA A 152 -10.07 -7.63 21.55
C ALA A 152 -10.31 -7.10 22.98
N PRO A 153 -10.95 -5.92 23.15
CA PRO A 153 -11.23 -5.39 24.47
C PRO A 153 -12.09 -6.37 25.28
N ASN A 154 -11.81 -6.52 26.57
CA ASN A 154 -12.66 -7.30 27.46
C ASN A 154 -13.95 -6.48 27.76
N PRO A 155 -15.15 -6.94 27.39
CA PRO A 155 -16.40 -6.23 27.66
C PRO A 155 -16.67 -6.01 29.16
N GLN A 156 -16.05 -6.79 30.03
CA GLN A 156 -16.23 -6.72 31.49
C GLN A 156 -15.30 -5.72 32.19
N ALA A 157 -14.37 -5.10 31.45
CA ALA A 157 -13.41 -4.13 31.98
C ALA A 157 -13.83 -2.66 31.76
N ALA A 158 -15.07 -2.43 31.32
CA ALA A 158 -15.64 -1.13 31.00
C ALA A 158 -16.63 -0.64 32.05
#